data_AF-A0A4S1DT34-F1
#
_entry.id   AF-A0A4S1DT34-F1
#
_cell.length_a   1.000
_cell.length_b   1.000
_cell.length_c   1.000
_cell.angle_alpha   90.00
_cell.angle_beta   90.00
_cell.angle_gamma   90.00
#
_symmetry.space_group_name_H-M   'P 1'
#
loop_
_entity.id
_entity.type
_entity.pdbx_description
1 polymer ?
#
loop_
_entity_poly.entity_id
_entity_poly.type
_entity_poly.pdbx_seq_one_letter_code
_entity_poly.pdbx_strand_id
1 'polypeptide(L)'
;MKKIITLLFLSILIASCTQSKEKQDLSFRYTGINWDKYEGHTIDIVVGDTTIAGVHSVTDKVIIKNGTFKISDTLKQIRNAYFGLYSPEGKYVYKQEFILEPGELELDL
;
A
#
# COMPACT_ATOMS: atom_id res chain seq x y z
N MET A 1 -30.60 -33.54 58.59
CA MET A 1 -30.01 -32.24 58.99
C MET A 1 -28.80 -31.96 58.12
N LYS A 2 -28.66 -30.70 57.68
CA LYS A 2 -27.49 -29.99 57.12
C LYS A 2 -26.84 -30.49 55.81
N LYS A 3 -27.06 -29.60 54.83
CA LYS A 3 -26.39 -29.38 53.55
C LYS A 3 -24.86 -29.29 53.71
N ILE A 4 -24.11 -29.83 52.75
CA ILE A 4 -22.80 -29.27 52.36
C ILE A 4 -22.81 -29.11 50.84
N ILE A 5 -22.78 -27.85 50.45
CA ILE A 5 -22.58 -27.33 49.09
C ILE A 5 -21.08 -27.17 48.94
N THR A 6 -20.47 -27.81 47.92
CA THR A 6 -19.27 -27.24 47.32
C THR A 6 -19.28 -27.49 45.82
N LEU A 7 -19.86 -26.50 45.14
CA LEU A 7 -19.58 -26.05 43.79
C LEU A 7 -18.09 -26.26 43.43
N LEU A 8 -17.78 -27.07 42.41
CA LEU A 8 -16.50 -26.95 41.71
C LEU A 8 -16.74 -26.97 40.20
N PHE A 9 -17.00 -25.75 39.71
CA PHE A 9 -16.53 -25.23 38.44
C PHE A 9 -16.52 -26.21 37.27
N LEU A 10 -17.68 -26.28 36.62
CA LEU A 10 -17.85 -26.00 35.19
C LEU A 10 -16.50 -25.77 34.50
N SER A 11 -15.93 -26.86 33.98
CA SER A 11 -14.75 -26.84 33.12
C SER A 11 -15.08 -26.01 31.90
N ILE A 12 -14.67 -24.74 31.95
CA ILE A 12 -14.70 -23.79 30.86
C ILE A 12 -14.01 -24.47 29.69
N LEU A 13 -14.82 -24.87 28.70
CA LEU A 13 -14.36 -25.07 27.33
C LEU A 13 -13.69 -23.76 26.93
N ILE A 14 -12.37 -23.71 27.09
CA ILE A 14 -11.56 -22.77 26.35
C ILE A 14 -11.67 -23.28 24.92
N ALA A 15 -12.76 -22.92 24.25
CA ALA A 15 -12.76 -22.82 22.81
C ALA A 15 -11.63 -21.83 22.54
N SER A 16 -10.43 -22.36 22.29
CA SER A 16 -9.39 -21.61 21.62
C SER A 16 -10.03 -21.17 20.31
N CYS A 17 -10.63 -19.97 20.32
CA CYS A 17 -10.73 -19.15 19.15
C CYS A 17 -9.30 -19.00 18.68
N THR A 18 -8.86 -19.91 17.83
CA THR A 18 -7.76 -19.70 16.92
C THR A 18 -8.25 -18.55 16.05
N GLN A 19 -8.06 -17.34 16.56
CA GLN A 19 -8.28 -16.12 15.79
C GLN A 19 -7.22 -16.22 14.71
N SER A 20 -7.58 -16.80 13.56
CA SER A 20 -6.76 -16.71 12.38
C SER A 20 -6.60 -15.21 12.18
N LYS A 21 -5.43 -14.67 12.52
CA LYS A 21 -5.08 -13.31 12.14
C LYS A 21 -5.11 -13.34 10.64
N GLU A 22 -6.22 -12.90 10.06
CA GLU A 22 -6.35 -12.68 8.65
C GLU A 22 -5.16 -11.81 8.27
N LYS A 23 -4.26 -12.36 7.48
CA LYS A 23 -3.02 -11.70 7.12
C LYS A 23 -3.46 -10.50 6.29
N GLN A 24 -3.36 -9.30 6.85
CA GLN A 24 -3.80 -8.07 6.20
C GLN A 24 -3.17 -8.02 4.81
N ASP A 25 -4.01 -7.93 3.78
CA ASP A 25 -3.55 -7.73 2.42
C ASP A 25 -3.01 -6.31 2.30
N LEU A 26 -1.71 -6.22 2.04
CA LEU A 26 -1.00 -4.96 1.88
C LEU A 26 -0.68 -4.66 0.40
N SER A 27 -1.31 -5.39 -0.52
CA SER A 27 -1.19 -5.13 -1.95
C SER A 27 -1.89 -3.82 -2.33
N PHE A 28 -1.29 -3.13 -3.30
CA PHE A 28 -1.92 -1.97 -3.92
C PHE A 28 -1.83 -2.06 -5.44
N ARG A 29 -2.77 -1.39 -6.11
CA ARG A 29 -2.80 -1.24 -7.56
C ARG A 29 -3.28 0.15 -7.92
N TYR A 30 -2.40 0.95 -8.50
CA TYR A 30 -2.72 2.29 -8.97
C TYR A 30 -2.71 2.34 -10.50
N THR A 31 -3.74 2.96 -11.06
CA THR A 31 -3.93 3.07 -12.51
C THR A 31 -4.20 4.51 -12.91
N GLY A 32 -3.72 4.92 -14.07
CA GLY A 32 -4.13 6.16 -14.71
C GLY A 32 -4.74 5.87 -16.07
N ILE A 33 -5.84 6.56 -16.39
CA ILE A 33 -6.50 6.53 -17.69
C ILE A 33 -6.65 7.98 -18.22
N ASN A 34 -6.63 8.17 -19.53
CA ASN A 34 -6.66 9.49 -20.19
C ASN A 34 -5.41 10.36 -19.96
N TRP A 35 -4.25 9.73 -19.79
CA TRP A 35 -2.95 10.39 -19.59
C TRP A 35 -2.22 10.68 -20.90
N ASP A 36 -2.91 10.80 -22.03
CA ASP A 36 -2.31 10.93 -23.37
C ASP A 36 -1.35 12.11 -23.49
N LYS A 37 -1.61 13.20 -22.76
CA LYS A 37 -0.73 14.38 -22.68
C LYS A 37 0.67 14.05 -22.15
N TYR A 38 0.80 12.97 -21.38
CA TYR A 38 2.03 12.54 -20.72
C TYR A 38 2.61 11.27 -21.35
N GLU A 39 2.26 10.94 -22.60
CA GLU A 39 2.81 9.79 -23.30
C GLU A 39 4.35 9.76 -23.24
N GLY A 40 4.91 8.59 -22.96
CA GLY A 40 6.36 8.38 -22.82
C GLY A 40 6.97 8.93 -21.51
N HIS A 41 6.21 9.63 -20.67
CA HIS A 41 6.67 10.02 -19.35
C HIS A 41 6.74 8.83 -18.41
N THR A 42 7.54 8.96 -17.37
CA THR A 42 7.75 7.93 -16.36
C THR A 42 7.09 8.34 -15.05
N ILE A 43 6.35 7.39 -14.46
CA ILE A 43 5.83 7.47 -13.10
C ILE A 43 6.75 6.70 -12.15
N ASP A 44 6.98 7.28 -10.98
CA ASP A 44 7.66 6.65 -9.84
C ASP A 44 6.88 6.90 -8.54
N ILE A 45 6.87 5.92 -7.65
CA ILE A 45 6.37 6.08 -6.29
C ILE A 45 7.56 5.93 -5.36
N VAL A 46 7.97 7.03 -4.73
CA VAL A 46 9.14 7.05 -3.86
C VAL A 46 8.73 7.31 -2.41
N VAL A 47 9.49 6.77 -1.47
CA VAL A 47 9.28 6.97 -0.03
C VAL A 47 10.57 7.47 0.60
N GLY A 48 10.44 8.20 1.71
CA GLY A 48 11.59 8.69 2.47
C GLY A 48 12.43 7.55 3.06
N ASP A 49 13.75 7.73 3.09
CA ASP A 49 14.69 6.82 3.76
C ASP A 49 15.88 7.55 4.39
N THR A 50 16.81 6.78 4.95
CA THR A 50 18.00 7.29 5.66
C THR A 50 19.24 7.39 4.77
N THR A 51 19.10 7.23 3.45
CA THR A 51 20.24 7.36 2.52
C THR A 51 20.56 8.83 2.28
N ILE A 52 21.69 9.11 1.61
CA ILE A 52 22.07 10.48 1.22
C ILE A 52 21.03 11.10 0.28
N ALA A 53 20.40 10.29 -0.57
CA ALA A 53 19.32 10.73 -1.45
C ALA A 53 18.03 11.05 -0.66
N GLY A 54 17.88 10.49 0.55
CA GLY A 54 16.74 10.67 1.44
C GLY A 54 15.44 10.03 0.96
N VAL A 55 15.46 9.34 -0.19
CA VAL A 55 14.31 8.65 -0.79
C VAL A 55 14.75 7.42 -1.60
N HIS A 56 13.85 6.44 -1.75
CA HIS A 56 13.97 5.34 -2.72
C HIS A 56 12.63 5.03 -3.39
N SER A 57 12.68 4.46 -4.59
CA SER A 57 11.51 3.92 -5.31
C SER A 57 10.96 2.69 -4.59
N VAL A 58 9.64 2.68 -4.40
CA VAL A 58 8.92 1.54 -3.82
C VAL A 58 8.68 0.47 -4.87
N THR A 59 8.46 0.88 -6.12
CA THR A 59 8.15 0.00 -7.24
C THR A 59 9.11 0.24 -8.40
N ASP A 60 9.05 -0.64 -9.39
CA ASP A 60 9.61 -0.31 -10.69
C ASP A 60 8.93 0.93 -11.27
N LYS A 61 9.73 1.74 -11.97
CA LYS A 61 9.27 2.90 -12.71
C LYS A 61 8.40 2.45 -13.88
N VAL A 62 7.28 3.12 -14.09
CA VAL A 62 6.32 2.76 -15.14
C VAL A 62 6.25 3.86 -16.18
N ILE A 63 6.37 3.49 -17.45
CA ILE A 63 6.23 4.41 -18.59
C ILE A 63 4.75 4.47 -18.97
N ILE A 64 4.22 5.68 -19.14
CA ILE A 64 2.88 5.92 -19.65
C ILE A 64 2.85 5.54 -21.13
N LYS A 65 1.92 4.63 -21.47
CA LYS A 65 1.72 4.15 -22.85
C LYS A 65 0.25 4.14 -23.22
N ASN A 66 -0.06 4.66 -24.41
CA ASN A 66 -1.43 4.83 -24.90
C ASN A 66 -2.31 5.56 -23.87
N GLY A 67 -1.77 6.59 -23.22
CA GLY A 67 -2.49 7.35 -22.19
C GLY A 67 -2.82 6.56 -20.93
N THR A 68 -2.15 5.43 -20.68
CA THR A 68 -2.40 4.59 -19.51
C THR A 68 -1.12 4.19 -18.78
N PHE A 69 -1.24 3.94 -17.47
CA PHE A 69 -0.22 3.24 -16.69
C PHE A 69 -0.86 2.38 -15.60
N LYS A 70 -0.09 1.42 -15.11
CA LYS A 70 -0.46 0.58 -13.97
C LYS A 70 0.75 0.30 -13.11
N ILE A 71 0.63 0.57 -11.81
CA ILE A 71 1.64 0.28 -10.79
C ILE A 71 0.99 -0.66 -9.78
N SER A 72 1.70 -1.71 -9.38
CA SER A 72 1.21 -2.61 -8.34
C SER A 72 2.36 -3.25 -7.60
N ASP A 73 2.27 -3.30 -6.29
CA ASP A 73 3.25 -3.96 -5.41
C ASP A 73 2.60 -4.29 -4.05
N THR A 74 3.36 -4.84 -3.11
CA THR A 74 2.93 -5.14 -1.74
C THR A 74 3.70 -4.30 -0.73
N LEU A 75 2.97 -3.54 0.09
CA LEU A 75 3.56 -2.71 1.13
C LEU A 75 4.04 -3.56 2.30
N LYS A 76 5.11 -3.11 2.93
CA LYS A 76 5.51 -3.60 4.26
C LYS A 76 4.66 -2.97 5.36
N GLN A 77 4.29 -1.70 5.17
CA GLN A 77 3.51 -0.89 6.09
C GLN A 77 2.98 0.36 5.35
N ILE A 78 1.87 0.91 5.85
CA ILE A 78 1.32 2.20 5.41
C ILE A 78 2.30 3.31 5.77
N ARG A 79 2.57 4.23 4.84
CA ARG A 79 3.54 5.32 5.03
C ARG A 79 3.35 6.45 4.02
N ASN A 80 3.93 7.61 4.31
CA ASN A 80 3.99 8.72 3.37
C ASN A 80 4.82 8.34 2.15
N ALA A 81 4.34 8.71 0.97
CA ALA A 81 5.01 8.54 -0.30
C ALA A 81 4.85 9.78 -1.19
N TYR A 82 5.66 9.81 -2.24
CA TYR A 82 5.59 10.81 -3.29
C TYR A 82 5.32 10.09 -4.62
N PHE A 83 4.29 10.54 -5.31
CA PHE A 83 4.05 10.22 -6.69
C PHE A 83 4.84 11.21 -7.55
N GLY A 84 5.79 10.74 -8.35
CA GLY A 84 6.64 11.55 -9.21
C GLY A 84 6.40 11.27 -10.69
N LEU A 85 6.27 12.34 -11.49
CA LEU A 85 6.19 12.29 -12.95
C LEU A 85 7.46 12.91 -13.55
N TYR A 86 8.07 12.18 -14.49
CA TYR A 86 9.31 12.57 -15.15
C TYR A 86 9.15 12.55 -16.67
N SER A 87 9.74 13.53 -17.34
CA SER A 87 9.80 13.59 -18.81
C SER A 87 10.59 12.40 -19.38
N PRO A 88 10.47 12.11 -20.69
CA PRO A 88 11.27 11.06 -21.35
C PRO A 88 12.79 11.24 -21.18
N GLU A 89 13.24 12.48 -21.01
CA GLU A 89 14.65 12.83 -20.75
C GLU A 89 15.04 12.68 -19.26
N GLY A 90 14.12 12.22 -18.42
CA GLY A 90 14.32 12.05 -16.98
C GLY A 90 14.20 13.34 -16.16
N LYS A 91 13.71 14.43 -16.75
CA LYS A 91 13.50 15.68 -16.01
C LYS A 91 12.24 15.60 -15.17
N TYR A 92 12.30 16.14 -13.97
CA TYR A 92 11.14 16.21 -13.08
C TYR A 92 10.05 17.15 -13.64
N VAL A 93 8.80 16.70 -13.64
CA VAL A 93 7.63 17.45 -14.15
C VAL A 93 6.64 17.76 -13.03
N TYR A 94 6.30 16.78 -12.20
CA TYR A 94 5.26 16.91 -11.16
C TYR A 94 5.51 15.98 -9.97
N LYS A 95 5.04 16.39 -8.78
CA LYS A 95 5.03 15.60 -7.53
C LYS A 95 3.72 15.82 -6.79
N GLN A 96 3.16 14.73 -6.29
CA GLN A 96 2.09 14.75 -5.30
C GLN A 96 2.51 13.93 -4.09
N GLU A 97 2.32 14.49 -2.89
CA GLU A 97 2.48 13.73 -1.64
C GLU A 97 1.17 13.03 -1.30
N PHE A 98 1.25 11.79 -0.84
CA PHE A 98 0.08 11.00 -0.46
C PHE A 98 0.44 9.93 0.57
N ILE A 99 -0.59 9.34 1.19
CA ILE A 99 -0.42 8.16 2.03
C ILE A 99 -0.48 6.93 1.15
N LEU A 100 0.61 6.17 1.10
CA LEU A 100 0.66 4.91 0.40
C LEU A 100 0.01 3.83 1.26
N GLU A 101 -1.18 3.41 0.85
CA GLU A 101 -2.01 2.43 1.54
C GLU A 101 -2.46 1.30 0.61
N PRO A 102 -2.84 0.12 1.15
CA PRO A 102 -3.33 -0.98 0.35
C PRO A 102 -4.65 -0.63 -0.37
N GLY A 103 -4.89 -1.27 -1.51
CA GLY A 103 -6.12 -1.11 -2.26
C GLY A 103 -5.91 -0.61 -3.68
N GLU A 104 -6.99 -0.13 -4.29
CA GLU A 104 -7.01 0.30 -5.68
C GLU A 104 -7.30 1.79 -5.76
N LEU A 105 -6.51 2.50 -6.58
CA LEU A 105 -6.67 3.93 -6.80
C LEU A 105 -6.54 4.24 -8.29
N GLU A 106 -7.51 4.99 -8.80
CA GLU A 106 -7.38 5.62 -10.10
C GLU A 106 -6.85 7.05 -9.92
N LEU A 107 -5.77 7.37 -10.62
CA LEU A 107 -5.11 8.66 -10.56
C LEU A 107 -5.53 9.48 -11.79
N ASP A 108 -6.05 10.66 -11.50
CA ASP A 108 -6.42 11.70 -12.46
C ASP A 108 -5.65 12.99 -12.12
N LEU A 109 -5.21 13.73 -13.14
CA LEU A 109 -4.39 14.96 -13.01
C LEU A 109 -4.95 16.14 -13.79
#